data_AF-A0A2C5ZUL6-F1
#
_entry.id   AF-A0A2C5ZUL6-F1
#
_cell.length_a   1.000
_cell.length_b   1.000
_cell.length_c   1.000
_cell.angle_alpha   90.00
_cell.angle_beta   90.00
_cell.angle_gamma   90.00
#
_symmetry.space_group_name_H-M   'P 1'
#
loop_
_entity.id
_entity.type
_entity.pdbx_description
1 polymer ?
#
loop_
_entity_poly.entity_id
_entity_poly.type
_entity_poly.pdbx_seq_one_letter_code
_entity_poly.pdbx_strand_id
1 'polypeptide(L)'
;MGADGIERFRRSDELKRLATLRNVMTMQSALIRGDDEVVLEGPESFHEDNILKRVRKLPSNVKRGMQYAKWWRPTQTTYLVEDGWDRGLKRGRQLTSVPVLVPEGRTWDGLKLHWIKVLGTEGSGIVTLWEAVFENGERVKVVIKMAIGGNVYFDSRRKLGWHQRYGRSRHTVQALDLPMMVAKRRLPQTVGSDGKPELPFLYNPEPFNDAKLNVLTLEHMDQGSLYEMMVLASRKGIRFSNKVLWEMWECLVRAVGSVAYEPAMSKEPMAFEECLDDIKNRIACIPIDSSTYDVHFDLDEHNVLLHSNDETHSCGPVLKFHSFGAFSHDMRECWQTWNYKHYLAARQMPRINRALPEQIHEEWDTFESRKPPKASFFSGNSATDIDRSVVAGSYGSWCNIYLIASLVSSSCIGSSQAD
;
A
#
# COMPACT_ATOMS: atom_id res chain seq x y z
N MET A 1 -49.93 9.94 6.11
CA MET A 1 -48.55 9.80 6.63
C MET A 1 -47.94 11.19 6.69
N GLY A 2 -47.48 11.66 7.85
CA GLY A 2 -46.76 12.93 7.97
C GLY A 2 -45.36 12.86 7.32
N ALA A 3 -44.74 14.01 7.07
CA ALA A 3 -43.42 14.12 6.44
C ALA A 3 -42.36 13.23 7.11
N ASP A 4 -42.35 13.16 8.44
CA ASP A 4 -41.46 12.29 9.23
C ASP A 4 -41.67 10.79 8.99
N GLY A 5 -42.90 10.37 8.70
CA GLY A 5 -43.22 8.98 8.39
C GLY A 5 -42.70 8.56 7.03
N ILE A 6 -42.73 9.47 6.05
CA ILE A 6 -42.20 9.27 4.70
C ILE A 6 -40.66 9.20 4.73
N GLU A 7 -40.01 10.05 5.53
CA GLU A 7 -38.55 10.06 5.64
C GLU A 7 -38.01 8.81 6.37
N ARG A 8 -38.66 8.36 7.45
CA ARG A 8 -38.31 7.08 8.11
C ARG A 8 -38.51 5.88 7.20
N PHE A 9 -39.59 5.86 6.42
CA PHE A 9 -39.86 4.78 5.46
C PHE A 9 -38.80 4.73 4.36
N ARG A 10 -38.43 5.90 3.79
CA ARG A 10 -37.35 6.01 2.80
C ARG A 10 -35.99 5.54 3.33
N ARG A 11 -35.61 5.96 4.55
CA ARG A 11 -34.36 5.50 5.17
C ARG A 11 -34.36 3.98 5.43
N SER A 12 -35.50 3.42 5.84
CA SER A 12 -35.65 1.97 6.03
C SER A 12 -35.47 1.21 4.72
N ASP A 13 -36.08 1.67 3.63
CA ASP A 13 -35.97 1.00 2.32
C ASP A 13 -34.56 1.12 1.72
N GLU A 14 -33.90 2.25 1.93
CA GLU A 14 -32.52 2.47 1.50
C GLU A 14 -31.54 1.57 2.27
N LEU A 15 -31.70 1.45 3.58
CA LEU A 15 -30.92 0.51 4.41
C LEU A 15 -31.13 -0.94 3.97
N LYS A 16 -32.37 -1.35 3.68
CA LYS A 16 -32.67 -2.68 3.14
C LYS A 16 -32.01 -2.91 1.79
N ARG A 17 -32.01 -1.90 0.91
CA ARG A 17 -31.36 -1.97 -0.40
C ARG A 17 -29.83 -2.11 -0.28
N LEU A 18 -29.20 -1.34 0.61
CA LEU A 18 -27.77 -1.42 0.87
C LEU A 18 -27.36 -2.76 1.49
N ALA A 19 -28.14 -3.27 2.45
CA ALA A 19 -27.94 -4.60 3.02
C ALA A 19 -28.07 -5.71 1.96
N THR A 20 -29.07 -5.60 1.07
CA THR A 20 -29.24 -6.53 -0.05
C THR A 20 -28.04 -6.50 -1.00
N LEU A 21 -27.57 -5.30 -1.37
CA LEU A 21 -26.42 -5.15 -2.26
C LEU A 21 -25.15 -5.73 -1.64
N ARG A 22 -24.90 -5.45 -0.36
CA ARG A 22 -23.79 -6.03 0.38
C ARG A 22 -23.86 -7.55 0.37
N ASN A 23 -25.00 -8.14 0.72
CA ASN A 23 -25.15 -9.59 0.78
C ASN A 23 -24.95 -10.25 -0.60
N VAL A 24 -25.40 -9.62 -1.69
CA VAL A 24 -25.09 -10.08 -3.07
C VAL A 24 -23.59 -10.10 -3.31
N MET A 25 -22.87 -9.03 -2.95
CA MET A 25 -21.41 -8.96 -3.11
C MET A 25 -20.69 -9.98 -2.24
N THR A 26 -21.10 -10.14 -0.98
CA THR A 26 -20.53 -11.12 -0.05
C THR A 26 -20.68 -12.54 -0.59
N MET A 27 -21.87 -12.91 -1.08
CA MET A 27 -22.11 -14.21 -1.71
C MET A 27 -21.30 -14.40 -2.99
N GLN A 28 -21.23 -13.37 -3.85
CA GLN A 28 -20.44 -13.44 -5.08
C GLN A 28 -18.96 -13.67 -4.77
N SER A 29 -18.41 -12.97 -3.77
CA SER A 29 -17.02 -13.15 -3.34
C SER A 29 -16.79 -14.52 -2.71
N ALA A 30 -17.72 -15.02 -1.89
CA ALA A 30 -17.65 -16.36 -1.30
C ALA A 30 -17.62 -17.46 -2.37
N LEU A 31 -18.48 -17.36 -3.39
CA LEU A 31 -18.49 -18.26 -4.54
C LEU A 31 -17.17 -18.24 -5.33
N ILE A 32 -16.57 -17.05 -5.52
CA ILE A 32 -15.27 -16.92 -6.21
C ILE A 32 -14.14 -17.54 -5.38
N ARG A 33 -14.16 -17.39 -4.05
CA ARG A 33 -13.16 -18.01 -3.16
C ARG A 33 -13.35 -19.51 -3.01
N GLY A 34 -14.56 -20.00 -3.25
CA GLY A 34 -14.94 -21.40 -2.99
C GLY A 34 -15.25 -21.65 -1.52
N ASP A 35 -15.74 -20.64 -0.80
CA ASP A 35 -16.18 -20.79 0.59
C ASP A 35 -17.46 -21.64 0.64
N ASP A 36 -17.54 -22.56 1.60
CA ASP A 36 -18.73 -23.41 1.80
C ASP A 36 -19.83 -22.72 2.61
N GLU A 37 -19.47 -21.69 3.37
CA GLU A 37 -20.38 -20.95 4.24
C GLU A 37 -20.16 -19.44 4.10
N VAL A 38 -21.24 -18.66 4.14
CA VAL A 38 -21.20 -17.20 4.06
C VAL A 38 -22.23 -16.60 5.01
N VAL A 39 -21.78 -15.70 5.88
CA VAL A 39 -22.66 -15.00 6.81
C VAL A 39 -23.22 -13.76 6.12
N LEU A 40 -24.55 -13.67 6.06
CA LEU A 40 -25.28 -12.52 5.51
C LEU A 40 -25.80 -11.63 6.65
N GLU A 41 -25.91 -10.33 6.39
CA GLU A 41 -26.37 -9.37 7.40
C GLU A 41 -27.80 -8.85 7.17
N GLY A 42 -28.50 -8.70 8.30
CA GLY A 42 -29.75 -7.95 8.50
C GLY A 42 -30.95 -8.85 8.89
N PRO A 43 -32.20 -8.32 8.96
CA PRO A 43 -33.33 -9.01 9.60
C PRO A 43 -33.61 -10.40 9.01
N GLU A 44 -34.04 -11.34 9.87
CA GLU A 44 -34.36 -12.75 9.57
C GLU A 44 -35.35 -12.96 8.40
N SER A 45 -36.00 -11.90 7.92
CA SER A 45 -37.02 -11.92 6.87
C SER A 45 -36.51 -11.60 5.46
N PHE A 46 -35.20 -11.71 5.18
CA PHE A 46 -34.72 -11.54 3.80
C PHE A 46 -35.04 -12.77 2.95
N HIS A 47 -35.64 -12.54 1.79
CA HIS A 47 -35.82 -13.58 0.79
C HIS A 47 -34.47 -13.88 0.14
N GLU A 48 -33.78 -14.92 0.61
CA GLU A 48 -32.55 -15.46 0.03
C GLU A 48 -32.65 -15.60 -1.50
N ASP A 49 -33.82 -15.99 -2.01
CA ASP A 49 -34.14 -16.06 -3.43
C ASP A 49 -33.85 -14.78 -4.21
N ASN A 50 -34.09 -13.60 -3.62
CA ASN A 50 -33.84 -12.33 -4.29
C ASN A 50 -32.35 -12.01 -4.40
N ILE A 51 -31.55 -12.48 -3.44
CA ILE A 51 -30.09 -12.35 -3.47
C ILE A 51 -29.54 -13.37 -4.47
N LEU A 52 -29.96 -14.63 -4.39
CA LEU A 52 -29.55 -15.71 -5.30
C LEU A 52 -29.84 -15.41 -6.77
N LYS A 53 -30.95 -14.74 -7.09
CA LYS A 53 -31.27 -14.28 -8.45
C LYS A 53 -30.29 -13.23 -8.99
N ARG A 54 -29.65 -12.46 -8.11
CA ARG A 54 -28.72 -11.38 -8.46
C ARG A 54 -27.26 -11.82 -8.43
N VAL A 55 -26.95 -12.87 -7.68
CA VAL A 55 -25.64 -13.52 -7.68
C VAL A 55 -25.42 -14.20 -9.03
N ARG A 56 -24.32 -13.87 -9.69
CA ARG A 56 -23.98 -14.45 -10.99
C ARG A 56 -23.58 -15.90 -10.80
N LYS A 57 -24.22 -16.80 -11.55
CA LYS A 57 -23.87 -18.22 -11.58
C LYS A 57 -22.44 -18.38 -12.12
N LEU A 58 -21.70 -19.27 -11.49
CA LEU A 58 -20.39 -19.70 -11.95
C LEU A 58 -20.53 -20.45 -13.30
N PRO A 59 -19.57 -20.33 -14.22
CA PRO A 59 -19.55 -21.11 -15.44
C PRO A 59 -19.68 -22.62 -15.16
N SER A 60 -20.41 -23.32 -16.04
CA SER A 60 -20.78 -24.74 -15.85
C SER A 60 -19.61 -25.73 -15.72
N ASN A 61 -18.40 -25.30 -16.10
CA ASN A 61 -17.15 -26.03 -15.98
C ASN A 61 -16.51 -25.94 -14.57
N VAL A 62 -17.00 -25.06 -13.68
CA VAL A 62 -16.53 -24.97 -12.30
C VAL A 62 -17.27 -25.99 -11.44
N LYS A 63 -16.55 -27.00 -10.91
CA LYS A 63 -17.12 -28.02 -10.02
C LYS A 63 -17.07 -27.57 -8.56
N ARG A 64 -18.00 -28.09 -7.75
CA ARG A 64 -17.98 -27.93 -6.28
C ARG A 64 -16.62 -28.39 -5.72
N GLY A 65 -16.00 -27.58 -4.85
CA GLY A 65 -14.67 -27.85 -4.30
C GLY A 65 -13.50 -27.59 -5.25
N MET A 66 -13.75 -27.21 -6.51
CA MET A 66 -12.73 -26.55 -7.33
C MET A 66 -12.70 -25.08 -6.92
N GLN A 67 -11.52 -24.56 -6.58
CA GLN A 67 -11.32 -23.11 -6.57
C GLN A 67 -11.80 -22.56 -7.92
N TYR A 68 -12.67 -21.55 -7.89
CA TYR A 68 -13.31 -20.96 -9.07
C TYR A 68 -12.29 -20.55 -10.14
N ALA A 69 -11.05 -20.32 -9.72
CA ALA A 69 -9.90 -20.40 -10.59
C ALA A 69 -9.14 -21.72 -10.36
N LYS A 70 -9.04 -22.56 -11.40
CA LYS A 70 -7.72 -23.12 -11.70
C LYS A 70 -6.86 -21.87 -11.89
N TRP A 71 -6.22 -21.38 -10.81
CA TRP A 71 -5.47 -20.13 -10.83
C TRP A 71 -4.66 -20.15 -12.11
N TRP A 72 -4.99 -19.24 -13.02
CA TRP A 72 -4.29 -19.17 -14.28
C TRP A 72 -2.85 -18.82 -13.91
N ARG A 73 -2.02 -19.86 -13.83
CA ARG A 73 -0.58 -19.76 -13.78
C ARG A 73 -0.21 -19.89 -15.23
N PRO A 74 0.26 -18.83 -15.91
CA PRO A 74 0.92 -19.05 -17.17
C PRO A 74 1.97 -20.13 -16.91
N THR A 75 2.00 -21.16 -17.76
CA THR A 75 3.12 -22.10 -17.82
C THR A 75 4.38 -21.28 -17.63
N GLN A 76 5.24 -21.64 -16.67
CA GLN A 76 6.50 -20.94 -16.39
C GLN A 76 7.27 -20.76 -17.70
N THR A 77 6.99 -19.71 -18.46
CA THR A 77 7.94 -19.12 -19.36
C THR A 77 8.94 -18.56 -18.39
N THR A 78 10.08 -19.25 -18.33
CA THR A 78 11.34 -18.78 -17.78
C THR A 78 11.65 -17.43 -18.41
N TYR A 79 11.01 -16.39 -17.88
CA TYR A 79 11.69 -15.14 -17.74
C TYR A 79 12.87 -15.45 -16.81
N LEU A 80 14.04 -14.92 -17.15
CA LEU A 80 15.03 -14.59 -16.15
C LEU A 80 14.33 -13.59 -15.25
N VAL A 81 13.62 -14.13 -14.27
CA VAL A 81 12.96 -13.39 -13.23
C VAL A 81 14.09 -12.72 -12.47
N GLU A 82 14.31 -11.42 -12.70
CA GLU A 82 15.02 -10.57 -11.73
C GLU A 82 14.17 -10.36 -10.46
N ASP A 83 13.01 -11.02 -10.36
CA ASP A 83 11.96 -10.74 -9.38
C ASP A 83 11.79 -11.87 -8.36
N GLY A 84 12.53 -11.78 -7.26
CA GLY A 84 11.94 -11.68 -5.91
C GLY A 84 10.79 -12.59 -5.43
N TRP A 85 10.55 -13.77 -6.01
CA TRP A 85 9.42 -14.64 -5.63
C TRP A 85 9.81 -15.98 -5.01
N ASP A 86 11.00 -16.08 -4.39
CA ASP A 86 11.37 -17.25 -3.60
C ASP A 86 10.96 -17.08 -2.12
N ARG A 87 9.80 -17.63 -1.75
CA ARG A 87 9.22 -17.62 -0.38
C ARG A 87 9.90 -18.66 0.55
N GLY A 88 11.23 -18.69 0.52
CA GLY A 88 12.02 -19.81 1.06
C GLY A 88 13.07 -19.44 2.10
N LEU A 89 12.92 -18.39 2.93
CA LEU A 89 13.84 -18.16 4.05
C LEU A 89 13.22 -18.62 5.38
N LYS A 90 13.61 -19.85 5.76
CA LYS A 90 13.40 -20.46 7.06
C LYS A 90 13.82 -19.50 8.17
N ARG A 91 12.88 -19.20 9.10
CA ARG A 91 13.18 -18.61 10.41
C ARG A 91 14.28 -19.47 11.06
N GLY A 92 15.45 -18.91 11.35
CA GLY A 92 16.44 -19.62 12.16
C GLY A 92 17.93 -19.35 11.92
N ARG A 93 18.35 -18.54 10.95
CA ARG A 93 19.75 -18.07 10.90
C ARG A 93 19.84 -16.63 11.42
N GLN A 94 20.47 -16.49 12.58
CA GLN A 94 20.98 -15.22 13.06
C GLN A 94 21.98 -14.71 12.01
N LEU A 95 21.62 -13.64 11.30
CA LEU A 95 22.41 -13.05 10.22
C LEU A 95 23.65 -12.38 10.81
N THR A 96 24.83 -12.92 10.51
CA THR A 96 26.14 -12.40 10.91
C THR A 96 26.53 -11.06 10.26
N SER A 97 25.59 -10.28 9.70
CA SER A 97 25.93 -9.21 8.74
C SER A 97 25.28 -7.83 8.93
N VAL A 98 24.38 -7.61 9.91
CA VAL A 98 23.80 -6.26 10.11
C VAL A 98 24.86 -5.24 10.59
N PRO A 99 25.69 -5.55 11.62
CA PRO A 99 26.74 -4.63 12.06
C PRO A 99 27.91 -4.50 11.07
N VAL A 100 27.96 -5.32 10.00
CA VAL A 100 28.99 -5.22 8.97
C VAL A 100 28.62 -4.15 7.93
N LEU A 101 27.33 -4.00 7.62
CA LEU A 101 26.84 -3.03 6.62
C LEU A 101 26.68 -1.64 7.20
N VAL A 102 26.16 -1.54 8.43
CA VAL A 102 26.07 -0.30 9.20
C VAL A 102 26.72 -0.58 10.55
N PRO A 103 28.00 -0.24 10.75
CA PRO A 103 28.68 -0.56 12.00
C PRO A 103 28.06 0.18 13.17
N GLU A 104 27.63 -0.58 14.18
CA GLU A 104 27.04 -0.04 15.39
C GLU A 104 28.02 0.88 16.11
N GLY A 105 27.55 2.06 16.52
CA GLY A 105 28.39 3.04 17.22
C GLY A 105 29.40 3.76 16.33
N ARG A 106 29.41 3.49 15.01
CA ARG A 106 30.14 4.33 14.06
C ARG A 106 29.63 5.76 14.15
N THR A 107 30.56 6.70 14.15
CA THR A 107 30.25 8.13 14.13
C THR A 107 30.46 8.65 12.72
N TRP A 108 29.41 9.23 12.16
CA TRP A 108 29.43 10.00 10.92
C TRP A 108 29.45 11.50 11.27
N ASP A 109 29.68 12.34 10.26
CA ASP A 109 29.60 13.78 10.44
C ASP A 109 28.23 14.21 10.99
N GLY A 110 28.22 14.71 12.23
CA GLY A 110 27.01 15.18 12.92
C GLY A 110 25.98 14.10 13.31
N LEU A 111 26.30 12.81 13.16
CA LEU A 111 25.35 11.71 13.32
C LEU A 111 26.00 10.45 13.93
N LYS A 112 25.32 9.83 14.89
CA LYS A 112 25.60 8.47 15.39
C LYS A 112 24.36 7.61 15.22
N LEU A 113 24.54 6.36 14.79
CA LEU A 113 23.47 5.38 14.68
C LEU A 113 23.67 4.28 15.72
N HIS A 114 22.67 4.09 16.57
CA HIS A 114 22.60 2.98 17.52
C HIS A 114 21.58 1.97 17.05
N TRP A 115 22.02 0.73 16.88
CA TRP A 115 21.15 -0.36 16.48
C TRP A 115 20.20 -0.71 17.64
N ILE A 116 18.91 -0.95 17.34
CA ILE A 116 17.93 -1.36 18.35
C ILE A 116 17.50 -2.81 18.13
N LYS A 117 16.92 -3.12 16.96
CA LYS A 117 16.40 -4.45 16.64
C LYS A 117 16.16 -4.65 15.15
N VAL A 118 15.98 -5.90 14.74
CA VAL A 118 15.39 -6.26 13.44
C VAL A 118 13.86 -6.11 13.53
N LEU A 119 13.26 -5.47 12.53
CA LEU A 119 11.80 -5.36 12.39
C LEU A 119 11.23 -6.45 11.49
N GLY A 120 11.96 -6.82 10.44
CA GLY A 120 11.53 -7.86 9.51
C GLY A 120 12.61 -8.24 8.51
N THR A 121 12.38 -9.38 7.86
CA THR A 121 13.17 -9.85 6.72
C THR A 121 12.22 -10.12 5.58
N GLU A 122 12.46 -9.52 4.42
CA GLU A 122 11.69 -9.72 3.20
C GLU A 122 12.59 -10.28 2.10
N GLY A 123 12.02 -10.82 1.02
CA GLY A 123 12.78 -11.40 -0.09
C GLY A 123 13.80 -10.45 -0.75
N SER A 124 13.68 -9.15 -0.52
CA SER A 124 14.62 -8.12 -1.02
C SER A 124 15.64 -7.62 0.01
N GLY A 125 15.56 -8.01 1.30
CA GLY A 125 16.49 -7.50 2.31
C GLY A 125 16.02 -7.61 3.76
N ILE A 126 16.74 -6.91 4.63
CA ILE A 126 16.45 -6.80 6.05
C ILE A 126 16.00 -5.38 6.39
N VAL A 127 15.03 -5.29 7.30
CA VAL A 127 14.51 -4.03 7.84
C VAL A 127 14.88 -3.95 9.31
N THR A 128 15.54 -2.87 9.69
CA THR A 128 16.14 -2.69 11.02
C THR A 128 15.75 -1.35 11.63
N LEU A 129 15.57 -1.32 12.94
CA LEU A 129 15.28 -0.11 13.71
C LEU A 129 16.56 0.41 14.35
N TRP A 130 16.76 1.72 14.24
CA TRP A 130 17.91 2.45 14.76
C TRP A 130 17.48 3.70 15.52
N GLU A 131 18.30 4.13 16.47
CA GLU A 131 18.25 5.46 17.06
C GLU A 131 19.35 6.32 16.40
N ALA A 132 18.92 7.35 15.66
CA ALA A 132 19.78 8.39 15.11
C ALA A 132 19.98 9.47 16.17
N VAL A 133 21.22 9.63 16.63
CA VAL A 133 21.62 10.66 17.60
C VAL A 133 22.41 11.73 16.86
N PHE A 134 21.86 12.93 16.82
CA PHE A 134 22.45 14.09 16.17
C PHE A 134 23.43 14.80 17.12
N GLU A 135 24.32 15.62 16.56
CA GLU A 135 25.32 16.37 17.33
C GLU A 135 24.73 17.33 18.38
N ASN A 136 23.52 17.84 18.14
CA ASN A 136 22.78 18.66 19.09
C ASN A 136 22.15 17.84 20.26
N GLY A 137 22.36 16.52 20.28
CA GLY A 137 21.83 15.61 21.29
C GLY A 137 20.41 15.10 21.00
N GLU A 138 19.74 15.61 19.95
CA GLU A 138 18.43 15.14 19.54
C GLU A 138 18.48 13.68 19.08
N ARG A 139 17.43 12.93 19.39
CA ARG A 139 17.32 11.51 19.05
C ARG A 139 16.06 11.23 18.26
N VAL A 140 16.21 10.55 17.12
CA VAL A 140 15.10 10.17 16.25
C VAL A 140 15.20 8.69 15.95
N LYS A 141 14.07 7.97 16.08
CA LYS A 141 13.99 6.57 15.63
C LYS A 141 13.82 6.53 14.12
N VAL A 142 14.66 5.74 13.46
CA VAL A 142 14.65 5.58 12.00
C VAL A 142 14.67 4.11 11.62
N VAL A 143 14.08 3.79 10.48
CA VAL A 143 14.08 2.45 9.91
C VAL A 143 15.07 2.42 8.76
N ILE A 144 15.99 1.46 8.77
CA ILE A 144 16.96 1.25 7.69
C ILE A 144 16.67 -0.09 7.03
N LYS A 145 16.35 -0.04 5.74
CA LYS A 145 16.18 -1.19 4.85
C LYS A 145 17.43 -1.38 4.01
N MET A 146 17.97 -2.59 3.98
CA MET A 146 19.23 -2.92 3.31
C MET A 146 19.22 -4.35 2.76
N ALA A 147 20.08 -4.63 1.78
CA ALA A 147 20.22 -5.96 1.19
C ALA A 147 20.76 -6.98 2.21
N ILE A 148 20.32 -8.25 2.11
CA ILE A 148 20.97 -9.38 2.79
C ILE A 148 21.96 -10.04 1.81
N GLY A 149 23.19 -10.28 2.24
CA GLY A 149 24.11 -11.21 1.55
C GLY A 149 24.62 -10.79 0.16
N GLY A 150 24.80 -9.49 -0.08
CA GLY A 150 25.24 -8.99 -1.40
C GLY A 150 24.21 -9.18 -2.50
N ASN A 151 22.94 -9.34 -2.13
CA ASN A 151 21.83 -9.44 -3.07
C ASN A 151 21.83 -8.22 -4.01
N VAL A 152 22.19 -8.47 -5.27
CA VAL A 152 22.32 -7.48 -6.35
C VAL A 152 20.98 -6.86 -6.74
N TYR A 153 19.87 -7.44 -6.28
CA TYR A 153 18.50 -7.03 -6.60
C TYR A 153 17.93 -5.97 -5.64
N PHE A 154 18.65 -5.62 -4.57
CA PHE A 154 18.29 -4.45 -3.76
C PHE A 154 19.00 -3.21 -4.30
N ASP A 155 18.25 -2.36 -5.00
CA ASP A 155 18.67 -1.02 -5.38
C ASP A 155 17.98 0.01 -4.47
N SER A 156 18.75 0.60 -3.55
CA SER A 156 18.24 1.62 -2.65
C SER A 156 17.79 2.89 -3.38
N ARG A 157 18.41 3.24 -4.52
CA ARG A 157 18.03 4.43 -5.30
C ARG A 157 16.68 4.23 -5.98
N ARG A 158 16.46 3.07 -6.60
CA ARG A 158 15.17 2.75 -7.23
C ARG A 158 14.05 2.74 -6.18
N LYS A 159 14.30 2.16 -4.99
CA LYS A 159 13.32 2.18 -3.89
C LYS A 159 13.10 3.57 -3.31
N LEU A 160 14.16 4.37 -3.14
CA LEU A 160 14.07 5.77 -2.71
C LEU A 160 13.20 6.58 -3.66
N GLY A 161 13.35 6.40 -4.98
CA GLY A 161 12.54 7.07 -6.00
C GLY A 161 11.04 6.87 -5.80
N TRP A 162 10.61 5.68 -5.36
CA TRP A 162 9.20 5.41 -5.06
C TRP A 162 8.69 6.14 -3.82
N HIS A 163 9.49 6.19 -2.76
CA HIS A 163 9.10 6.95 -1.58
C HIS A 163 9.11 8.46 -1.84
N GLN A 164 10.08 8.97 -2.60
CA GLN A 164 10.14 10.39 -2.99
C GLN A 164 8.99 10.80 -3.91
N ARG A 165 8.55 9.90 -4.79
CA ARG A 165 7.38 10.12 -5.67
C ARG A 165 6.11 10.45 -4.90
N TYR A 166 5.98 9.98 -3.66
CA TYR A 166 4.88 10.27 -2.76
C TYR A 166 5.34 11.06 -1.50
N GLY A 167 6.49 11.73 -1.58
CA GLY A 167 7.30 12.25 -0.46
C GLY A 167 6.71 13.45 0.31
N ARG A 168 5.40 13.70 0.16
CA ARG A 168 4.66 14.80 0.78
C ARG A 168 3.35 14.35 1.43
N SER A 169 2.99 13.08 1.26
CA SER A 169 1.77 12.52 1.85
C SER A 169 1.99 12.19 3.31
N ARG A 170 1.00 12.47 4.15
CA ARG A 170 1.01 12.01 5.55
C ARG A 170 0.65 10.53 5.65
N HIS A 171 0.02 9.97 4.62
CA HIS A 171 -0.51 8.60 4.58
C HIS A 171 0.32 7.64 3.71
N THR A 172 1.54 8.03 3.35
CA THR A 172 2.57 7.12 2.83
C THR A 172 3.81 7.22 3.70
N VAL A 173 4.56 6.13 3.84
CA VAL A 173 5.81 6.14 4.61
C VAL A 173 6.85 7.00 3.91
N GLN A 174 7.39 7.97 4.65
CA GLN A 174 8.35 8.93 4.14
C GLN A 174 9.79 8.41 4.18
N ALA A 175 10.52 8.68 3.11
CA ALA A 175 11.97 8.52 3.10
C ALA A 175 12.63 9.67 3.87
N LEU A 176 13.65 9.35 4.66
CA LEU A 176 14.42 10.33 5.43
C LEU A 176 15.76 10.58 4.77
N ASP A 177 16.14 11.86 4.70
CA ASP A 177 17.47 12.31 4.30
C ASP A 177 18.24 12.70 5.57
N LEU A 178 18.98 11.73 6.13
CA LEU A 178 19.76 11.97 7.37
C LEU A 178 20.81 13.07 7.19
N PRO A 179 21.56 13.15 6.07
CA PRO A 179 22.47 14.28 5.82
C PRO A 179 21.77 15.64 5.86
N MET A 180 20.61 15.77 5.23
CA MET A 180 19.81 17.00 5.28
C MET A 180 19.31 17.29 6.69
N MET A 181 18.92 16.26 7.45
CA MET A 181 18.55 16.38 8.86
C MET A 181 19.69 16.90 9.74
N VAL A 182 20.93 16.45 9.50
CA VAL A 182 22.14 16.99 10.16
C VAL A 182 22.33 18.46 9.77
N ALA A 183 22.30 18.77 8.48
CA ALA A 183 22.51 20.13 7.97
C ALA A 183 21.48 21.13 8.55
N LYS A 184 20.20 20.74 8.63
CA LYS A 184 19.14 21.59 9.23
C LYS A 184 19.37 21.88 10.72
N ARG A 185 19.99 20.96 11.45
CA ARG A 185 20.30 21.12 12.89
C ARG A 185 21.55 21.97 13.12
N ARG A 186 22.43 22.06 12.13
CA ARG A 186 23.60 22.95 12.11
C ARG A 186 23.27 24.40 11.79
N LEU A 187 22.13 24.65 11.15
CA LEU A 187 21.70 26.00 10.85
C LEU A 187 21.56 26.78 12.18
N PRO A 188 22.12 27.98 12.31
CA PRO A 188 22.05 28.74 13.54
C PRO A 188 20.57 29.00 13.88
N GLN A 189 20.08 28.37 14.95
CA GLN A 189 18.84 28.78 15.58
C GLN A 189 19.11 30.13 16.24
N THR A 190 18.77 31.21 15.56
CA THR A 190 18.95 32.62 15.97
C THR A 190 20.40 33.09 16.15
N VAL A 191 20.75 34.15 15.41
CA VAL A 191 21.92 34.98 15.65
C VAL A 191 21.76 35.64 17.02
N GLY A 192 22.34 35.03 18.06
CA GLY A 192 22.74 35.71 19.27
C GLY A 192 24.01 36.52 19.01
N SER A 193 24.08 37.71 19.58
CA SER A 193 24.93 38.87 19.28
C SER A 193 26.46 38.69 19.27
N ASP A 194 26.99 37.48 19.40
CA ASP A 194 28.42 37.27 19.71
C ASP A 194 29.16 36.52 18.59
N GLY A 195 28.51 36.28 17.45
CA GLY A 195 29.16 36.26 16.14
C GLY A 195 30.30 35.26 15.90
N LYS A 196 30.41 34.16 16.65
CA LYS A 196 31.33 33.06 16.31
C LYS A 196 30.72 31.70 16.67
N PRO A 197 30.31 30.89 15.66
CA PRO A 197 30.13 29.46 15.89
C PRO A 197 31.52 28.86 16.15
N GLU A 198 31.83 28.54 17.40
CA GLU A 198 32.97 27.68 17.72
C GLU A 198 32.63 26.26 17.25
N LEU A 199 33.02 25.93 16.02
CA LEU A 199 33.05 24.53 15.58
C LEU A 199 34.24 23.87 16.26
N PRO A 200 34.03 22.78 17.05
CA PRO A 200 35.14 21.99 17.53
C PRO A 200 35.81 21.33 16.31
N PHE A 201 36.93 21.89 15.88
CA PHE A 201 37.89 21.19 15.02
C PHE A 201 38.43 20.01 15.81
N LEU A 202 37.97 18.79 15.52
CA LEU A 202 38.73 17.54 15.68
C LEU A 202 37.91 16.35 15.16
N TYR A 203 38.45 15.69 14.13
CA TYR A 203 37.86 14.61 13.34
C TYR A 203 36.70 15.08 12.44
N ASN A 204 36.89 15.00 11.12
CA ASN A 204 35.82 15.18 10.14
C ASN A 204 35.40 13.78 9.68
N PRO A 205 34.58 13.04 10.46
CA PRO A 205 34.10 11.73 10.02
C PRO A 205 33.39 11.89 8.67
N GLU A 206 33.38 10.83 7.84
CA GLU A 206 32.69 10.91 6.56
C GLU A 206 31.18 11.17 6.77
N PRO A 207 30.52 11.97 5.90
CA PRO A 207 29.08 12.14 5.97
C PRO A 207 28.39 10.79 5.73
N PHE A 208 27.26 10.59 6.39
CA PHE A 208 26.40 9.45 6.11
C PHE A 208 25.91 9.54 4.66
N ASN A 209 25.91 8.41 3.94
CA ASN A 209 25.52 8.39 2.53
C ASN A 209 24.76 7.10 2.23
N ASP A 210 23.43 7.20 2.20
CA ASP A 210 22.52 6.09 1.93
C ASP A 210 22.85 5.36 0.62
N ALA A 211 23.21 6.09 -0.44
CA ALA A 211 23.52 5.53 -1.74
C ALA A 211 24.84 4.74 -1.74
N LYS A 212 25.88 5.26 -1.06
CA LYS A 212 27.17 4.57 -0.91
C LYS A 212 27.04 3.31 -0.06
N LEU A 213 26.16 3.34 0.94
CA LEU A 213 25.87 2.19 1.80
C LEU A 213 24.83 1.23 1.19
N ASN A 214 24.22 1.59 0.06
CA ASN A 214 23.09 0.91 -0.55
C ASN A 214 21.97 0.59 0.47
N VAL A 215 21.57 1.61 1.23
CA VAL A 215 20.48 1.52 2.22
C VAL A 215 19.38 2.53 1.90
N LEU A 216 18.18 2.25 2.39
CA LEU A 216 17.04 3.17 2.36
C LEU A 216 16.64 3.48 3.80
N THR A 217 16.71 4.75 4.17
CA THR A 217 16.28 5.24 5.48
C THR A 217 14.83 5.77 5.40
N LEU A 218 13.98 5.30 6.30
CA LEU A 218 12.55 5.62 6.38
C LEU A 218 12.17 6.09 7.79
N GLU A 219 11.07 6.83 7.89
CA GLU A 219 10.45 7.15 9.18
C GLU A 219 9.99 5.89 9.92
N HIS A 220 9.99 5.95 11.25
CA HIS A 220 9.60 4.83 12.09
C HIS A 220 8.11 4.86 12.42
N MET A 221 7.43 3.74 12.15
CA MET A 221 6.03 3.49 12.50
C MET A 221 5.99 2.78 13.86
N ASP A 222 5.65 3.52 14.91
CA ASP A 222 5.83 3.11 16.30
C ASP A 222 4.71 2.20 16.83
N GLN A 223 3.59 2.10 16.11
CA GLN A 223 2.46 1.23 16.48
C GLN A 223 2.42 -0.07 15.67
N GLY A 224 3.42 -0.34 14.82
CA GLY A 224 3.53 -1.56 14.03
C GLY A 224 2.64 -1.54 12.78
N SER A 225 2.14 -2.71 12.39
CA SER A 225 1.32 -2.92 11.19
C SER A 225 -0.16 -3.14 11.51
N LEU A 226 -1.03 -2.92 10.51
CA LEU A 226 -2.47 -3.16 10.63
C LEU A 226 -2.75 -4.62 10.96
N TYR A 227 -1.95 -5.53 10.41
CA TYR A 227 -1.99 -6.95 10.75
C TYR A 227 -1.78 -7.19 12.25
N GLU A 228 -0.72 -6.62 12.83
CA GLU A 228 -0.43 -6.79 14.26
C GLU A 228 -1.54 -6.23 15.14
N MET A 229 -2.11 -5.08 14.77
CA MET A 229 -3.26 -4.49 15.46
C MET A 229 -4.49 -5.41 15.36
N MET A 230 -4.80 -5.96 14.19
CA MET A 230 -5.94 -6.86 13.99
C MET A 230 -5.78 -8.17 14.76
N VAL A 231 -4.57 -8.76 14.76
CA VAL A 231 -4.25 -9.94 15.56
C VAL A 231 -4.42 -9.66 17.05
N LEU A 232 -3.95 -8.50 17.52
CA LEU A 232 -4.09 -8.12 18.92
C LEU A 232 -5.56 -7.89 19.30
N ALA A 233 -6.34 -7.23 18.45
CA ALA A 233 -7.76 -7.00 18.67
C ALA A 233 -8.53 -8.34 18.72
N SER A 234 -8.27 -9.23 17.78
CA SER A 234 -8.86 -10.58 17.74
C SER A 234 -8.55 -11.37 19.01
N ARG A 235 -7.28 -11.44 19.41
CA ARG A 235 -6.84 -12.14 20.64
C ARG A 235 -7.49 -11.58 21.91
N LYS A 236 -7.81 -10.29 21.94
CA LYS A 236 -8.44 -9.61 23.08
C LYS A 236 -9.97 -9.56 22.98
N GLY A 237 -10.57 -10.10 21.91
CA GLY A 237 -12.01 -9.99 21.66
C GLY A 237 -12.48 -8.54 21.46
N ILE A 238 -11.59 -7.64 21.03
CA ILE A 238 -11.91 -6.23 20.81
C ILE A 238 -12.58 -6.08 19.45
N ARG A 239 -13.76 -5.46 19.45
CA ARG A 239 -14.41 -4.97 18.24
C ARG A 239 -14.11 -3.49 18.05
N PHE A 240 -13.70 -3.11 16.85
CA PHE A 240 -13.51 -1.70 16.51
C PHE A 240 -14.87 -1.00 16.47
N SER A 241 -14.93 0.21 17.03
CA SER A 241 -16.12 1.04 16.90
C SER A 241 -16.26 1.57 15.47
N ASN A 242 -17.48 1.92 15.06
CA ASN A 242 -17.71 2.52 13.74
C ASN A 242 -16.85 3.78 13.53
N LYS A 243 -16.64 4.58 14.58
CA LYS A 243 -15.77 5.76 14.52
C LYS A 243 -14.34 5.38 14.11
N VAL A 244 -13.76 4.40 14.78
CA VAL A 244 -12.40 3.93 14.49
C VAL A 244 -12.31 3.34 13.08
N LEU A 245 -13.31 2.58 12.64
CA LEU A 245 -13.35 2.04 11.28
C LEU A 245 -13.44 3.13 10.21
N TRP A 246 -14.20 4.21 10.46
CA TRP A 246 -14.27 5.36 9.58
C TRP A 246 -12.97 6.15 9.52
N GLU A 247 -12.29 6.33 10.66
CA GLU A 247 -10.97 6.98 10.69
C GLU A 247 -9.92 6.15 9.93
N MET A 248 -9.91 4.82 10.12
CA MET A 248 -9.07 3.93 9.34
C MET A 248 -9.37 4.03 7.84
N TRP A 249 -10.65 4.03 7.47
CA TRP A 249 -11.07 4.17 6.07
C TRP A 249 -10.63 5.51 5.48
N GLU A 250 -10.76 6.61 6.23
CA GLU A 250 -10.31 7.93 5.80
C GLU A 250 -8.81 7.95 5.51
N CYS A 251 -7.97 7.42 6.43
CA CYS A 251 -6.53 7.32 6.21
C CYS A 251 -6.20 6.52 4.94
N LEU A 252 -6.87 5.37 4.75
CA LEU A 252 -6.66 4.52 3.57
C LEU A 252 -7.05 5.22 2.26
N VAL A 253 -8.17 5.95 2.24
CA VAL A 253 -8.61 6.71 1.07
C VAL A 253 -7.64 7.86 0.77
N ARG A 254 -7.15 8.56 1.80
CA ARG A 254 -6.14 9.61 1.65
C ARG A 254 -4.84 9.04 1.07
N ALA A 255 -4.38 7.89 1.57
CA ALA A 255 -3.21 7.18 1.02
C ALA A 255 -3.39 6.83 -0.47
N VAL A 256 -4.57 6.31 -0.86
CA VAL A 256 -4.89 6.03 -2.27
C VAL A 256 -4.86 7.30 -3.11
N GLY A 257 -5.44 8.40 -2.61
CA GLY A 257 -5.40 9.70 -3.27
C GLY A 257 -3.97 10.21 -3.46
N SER A 258 -3.12 10.08 -2.45
CA SER A 258 -1.71 10.47 -2.55
C SER A 258 -0.94 9.65 -3.59
N VAL A 259 -1.17 8.35 -3.69
CA VAL A 259 -0.56 7.52 -4.76
C VAL A 259 -1.05 7.95 -6.14
N ALA A 260 -2.32 8.33 -6.25
CA ALA A 260 -2.95 8.73 -7.52
C ALA A 260 -2.55 10.13 -7.99
N TYR A 261 -2.42 11.12 -7.08
CA TYR A 261 -2.35 12.54 -7.44
C TYR A 261 -0.99 13.19 -7.12
N GLU A 262 -0.31 12.80 -6.04
CA GLU A 262 0.95 13.44 -5.64
C GLU A 262 2.02 13.45 -6.75
N PRO A 263 2.17 12.38 -7.57
CA PRO A 263 3.16 12.41 -8.62
C PRO A 263 2.90 13.44 -9.72
N ALA A 264 1.63 13.84 -9.93
CA ALA A 264 1.26 14.90 -10.86
C ALA A 264 1.36 16.29 -10.23
N MET A 265 1.38 16.36 -8.90
CA MET A 265 1.43 17.59 -8.10
C MET A 265 2.85 17.95 -7.65
N SER A 266 3.89 17.33 -8.21
CA SER A 266 5.28 17.54 -7.77
C SER A 266 5.79 18.97 -7.92
N LYS A 267 5.11 19.80 -8.74
CA LYS A 267 5.42 21.23 -8.94
C LYS A 267 4.49 22.15 -8.16
N GLU A 268 3.42 21.60 -7.58
CA GLU A 268 2.43 22.38 -6.85
C GLU A 268 2.94 22.72 -5.44
N PRO A 269 2.65 23.92 -4.93
CA PRO A 269 3.15 24.37 -3.63
C PRO A 269 2.57 23.56 -2.47
N MET A 270 1.38 22.99 -2.65
CA MET A 270 0.66 22.22 -1.62
C MET A 270 0.59 20.74 -1.98
N ALA A 271 0.67 19.88 -0.95
CA ALA A 271 0.50 18.45 -1.11
C ALA A 271 -0.96 18.11 -1.43
N PHE A 272 -1.22 16.93 -2.01
CA PHE A 272 -2.58 16.49 -2.32
C PHE A 272 -3.55 16.61 -1.12
N GLU A 273 -3.09 16.18 0.06
CA GLU A 273 -3.93 16.16 1.25
C GLU A 273 -4.20 17.57 1.81
N GLU A 274 -3.24 18.48 1.69
CA GLU A 274 -3.42 19.89 2.07
C GLU A 274 -4.48 20.56 1.18
N CYS A 275 -4.44 20.27 -0.12
CA CYS A 275 -5.48 20.69 -1.06
C CYS A 275 -6.84 20.07 -0.75
N LEU A 276 -6.88 18.84 -0.23
CA LEU A 276 -8.11 18.15 0.13
C LEU A 276 -8.77 18.78 1.37
N ASP A 277 -7.96 19.17 2.35
CA ASP A 277 -8.42 19.77 3.60
C ASP A 277 -8.89 21.23 3.41
N ASP A 278 -8.37 21.93 2.39
CA ASP A 278 -8.84 23.27 2.01
C ASP A 278 -9.95 23.22 0.93
N ILE A 279 -11.20 23.41 1.38
CA ILE A 279 -12.39 23.44 0.52
C ILE A 279 -12.25 24.40 -0.67
N LYS A 280 -11.57 25.54 -0.51
CA LYS A 280 -11.41 26.54 -1.59
C LYS A 280 -10.40 26.10 -2.63
N ASN A 281 -9.35 25.39 -2.21
CA ASN A 281 -8.25 24.96 -3.08
C ASN A 281 -8.46 23.57 -3.68
N ARG A 282 -9.38 22.76 -3.13
CA ARG A 282 -9.67 21.39 -3.58
C ARG A 282 -9.97 21.27 -5.08
N ILE A 283 -10.72 22.22 -5.65
CA ILE A 283 -11.12 22.18 -7.07
C ILE A 283 -10.03 22.77 -7.98
N ALA A 284 -9.24 23.72 -7.47
CA ALA A 284 -8.23 24.44 -8.25
C ALA A 284 -6.91 23.67 -8.38
N CYS A 285 -6.52 22.91 -7.34
CA CYS A 285 -5.18 22.33 -7.24
C CYS A 285 -5.12 20.83 -7.55
N ILE A 286 -6.24 20.10 -7.49
CA ILE A 286 -6.27 18.66 -7.79
C ILE A 286 -6.57 18.48 -9.28
N PRO A 287 -5.63 17.98 -10.09
CA PRO A 287 -5.84 17.90 -11.53
C PRO A 287 -6.83 16.76 -11.85
N ILE A 288 -7.96 17.12 -12.48
CA ILE A 288 -9.08 16.21 -12.75
C ILE A 288 -8.69 15.02 -13.65
N ASP A 289 -7.71 15.19 -14.53
CA ASP A 289 -7.28 14.17 -15.51
C ASP A 289 -5.91 13.54 -15.17
N SER A 290 -5.42 13.74 -13.95
CA SER A 290 -4.10 13.27 -13.53
C SER A 290 -4.10 11.87 -12.90
N SER A 291 -4.91 10.94 -13.43
CA SER A 291 -4.85 9.56 -12.95
C SER A 291 -3.48 8.98 -13.27
N THR A 292 -2.58 8.91 -12.30
CA THR A 292 -1.44 8.03 -12.43
C THR A 292 -1.95 6.59 -12.46
N TYR A 293 -1.31 5.77 -13.28
CA TYR A 293 -1.53 4.31 -13.32
C TYR A 293 -0.79 3.60 -12.19
N ASP A 294 -0.39 4.34 -11.15
CA ASP A 294 0.36 3.80 -10.03
C ASP A 294 -0.59 2.98 -9.15
N VAL A 295 -0.43 1.67 -9.25
CA VAL A 295 -1.17 0.70 -8.44
C VAL A 295 -0.18 0.00 -7.53
N HIS A 296 -0.53 -0.17 -6.25
CA HIS A 296 0.37 -0.70 -5.24
C HIS A 296 0.66 -2.21 -5.46
N PHE A 297 -0.34 -2.97 -5.92
CA PHE A 297 -0.36 -4.43 -6.18
C PHE A 297 -0.02 -5.38 -5.03
N ASP A 298 0.77 -4.94 -4.05
CA ASP A 298 1.08 -5.70 -2.83
C ASP A 298 0.38 -5.08 -1.61
N LEU A 299 -0.75 -4.39 -1.77
CA LEU A 299 -1.41 -3.74 -0.63
C LEU A 299 -2.18 -4.76 0.20
N ASP A 300 -1.73 -4.98 1.43
CA ASP A 300 -2.40 -5.79 2.43
C ASP A 300 -2.17 -5.26 3.87
N GLU A 301 -2.64 -5.99 4.88
CA GLU A 301 -2.52 -5.58 6.30
C GLU A 301 -1.07 -5.46 6.79
N HIS A 302 -0.12 -6.14 6.17
CA HIS A 302 1.31 -6.00 6.49
C HIS A 302 1.91 -4.76 5.85
N ASN A 303 1.32 -4.31 4.74
CA ASN A 303 1.76 -3.13 3.99
C ASN A 303 1.03 -1.82 4.36
N VAL A 304 0.22 -1.87 5.42
CA VAL A 304 -0.34 -0.69 6.10
C VAL A 304 0.27 -0.58 7.49
N LEU A 305 1.06 0.46 7.73
CA LEU A 305 1.72 0.72 9.01
C LEU A 305 0.99 1.79 9.80
N LEU A 306 1.17 1.75 11.12
CA LEU A 306 0.51 2.64 12.07
C LEU A 306 1.54 3.54 12.74
N HIS A 307 1.23 4.83 12.73
CA HIS A 307 1.95 5.84 13.50
C HIS A 307 1.09 6.36 14.65
N SER A 308 1.74 6.71 15.76
CA SER A 308 1.11 7.47 16.82
C SER A 308 0.48 8.74 16.26
N ASN A 309 -0.70 9.05 16.77
CA ASN A 309 -1.57 10.16 16.40
C ASN A 309 -0.78 11.44 16.05
N ASP A 310 -1.03 12.01 14.87
CA ASP A 310 -0.59 13.38 14.58
C ASP A 310 -1.65 14.39 15.06
N GLU A 311 -1.33 15.69 15.05
CA GLU A 311 -2.26 16.75 15.48
C GLU A 311 -3.58 16.76 14.68
N THR A 312 -3.63 16.09 13.52
CA THR A 312 -4.78 16.08 12.61
C THR A 312 -5.72 14.90 12.83
N HIS A 313 -5.26 13.83 13.48
CA HIS A 313 -6.09 12.67 13.82
C HIS A 313 -6.58 12.78 15.28
N SER A 314 -7.89 12.89 15.47
CA SER A 314 -8.46 13.20 16.79
C SER A 314 -8.62 12.00 17.73
N CYS A 315 -8.56 10.76 17.23
CA CYS A 315 -8.98 9.59 18.02
C CYS A 315 -8.33 8.23 17.66
N GLY A 316 -7.36 8.15 16.74
CA GLY A 316 -6.85 6.87 16.24
C GLY A 316 -5.51 6.94 15.52
N PRO A 317 -4.79 5.81 15.39
CA PRO A 317 -3.47 5.80 14.74
C PRO A 317 -3.55 6.25 13.28
N VAL A 318 -2.50 6.92 12.80
CA VAL A 318 -2.38 7.31 11.40
C VAL A 318 -1.94 6.09 10.59
N LEU A 319 -2.75 5.67 9.61
CA LEU A 319 -2.41 4.55 8.73
C LEU A 319 -1.62 5.07 7.52
N LYS A 320 -0.47 4.44 7.25
CA LYS A 320 0.41 4.78 6.12
C LYS A 320 0.73 3.58 5.23
N PHE A 321 0.71 3.77 3.91
CA PHE A 321 1.19 2.75 2.97
C PHE A 321 2.71 2.66 2.95
N HIS A 322 3.24 1.44 2.85
CA HIS A 322 4.68 1.20 2.69
C HIS A 322 4.96 0.06 1.69
N SER A 323 6.24 -0.11 1.37
CA SER A 323 6.73 -1.17 0.46
C SER A 323 6.20 -1.04 -0.98
N PHE A 324 6.38 0.16 -1.55
CA PHE A 324 6.20 0.40 -2.98
C PHE A 324 7.21 -0.42 -3.80
N GLY A 325 6.74 -1.11 -4.85
CA GLY A 325 7.48 -2.18 -5.53
C GLY A 325 7.75 -1.96 -7.02
N ALA A 326 8.56 -2.85 -7.58
CA ALA A 326 8.95 -2.88 -9.00
C ALA A 326 7.75 -3.08 -9.94
N PHE A 327 6.70 -3.77 -9.50
CA PHE A 327 5.53 -3.95 -10.35
C PHE A 327 4.87 -2.62 -10.75
N SER A 328 4.71 -1.69 -9.79
CA SER A 328 4.20 -0.34 -10.05
C SER A 328 5.11 0.42 -11.02
N HIS A 329 6.43 0.19 -10.95
CA HIS A 329 7.42 0.74 -11.86
C HIS A 329 7.23 0.23 -13.29
N ASP A 330 7.21 -1.07 -13.45
CA ASP A 330 7.24 -1.71 -14.77
C ASP A 330 5.92 -1.46 -15.50
N MET A 331 4.81 -1.40 -14.76
CA MET A 331 3.56 -0.83 -15.25
C MET A 331 3.75 0.60 -15.75
N ARG A 332 4.21 1.52 -14.91
CA ARG A 332 4.33 2.92 -15.31
C ARG A 332 5.20 3.13 -16.56
N GLU A 333 6.33 2.44 -16.66
CA GLU A 333 7.32 2.70 -17.71
C GLU A 333 7.09 1.88 -18.98
N CYS A 334 6.61 0.65 -18.84
CA CYS A 334 6.59 -0.30 -19.95
C CYS A 334 5.18 -0.63 -20.44
N TRP A 335 4.13 -0.12 -19.80
CA TRP A 335 2.74 -0.44 -20.17
C TRP A 335 2.40 -0.16 -21.64
N GLN A 336 2.90 0.96 -22.18
CA GLN A 336 2.71 1.33 -23.60
C GLN A 336 3.49 0.44 -24.59
N THR A 337 4.48 -0.30 -24.10
CA THR A 337 5.39 -1.11 -24.93
C THR A 337 5.24 -2.61 -24.69
N TRP A 338 4.43 -3.01 -23.72
CA TRP A 338 4.18 -4.41 -23.40
C TRP A 338 3.39 -5.12 -24.48
N ASN A 339 3.96 -6.24 -24.96
CA ASN A 339 3.22 -7.21 -25.74
C ASN A 339 2.32 -8.07 -24.83
N TYR A 340 1.42 -8.85 -25.44
CA TYR A 340 0.47 -9.69 -24.71
C TYR A 340 1.09 -10.64 -23.68
N LYS A 341 2.30 -11.17 -23.90
CA LYS A 341 2.96 -12.04 -22.92
C LYS A 341 3.39 -11.26 -21.67
N HIS A 342 3.93 -10.06 -21.84
CA HIS A 342 4.28 -9.19 -20.72
C HIS A 342 3.04 -8.75 -19.95
N TYR A 343 1.98 -8.38 -20.67
CA TYR A 343 0.68 -8.07 -20.09
C TYR A 343 0.12 -9.22 -19.23
N LEU A 344 0.14 -10.44 -19.79
CA LEU A 344 -0.28 -11.65 -19.09
C LEU A 344 0.60 -11.97 -17.88
N ALA A 345 1.91 -11.80 -17.97
CA ALA A 345 2.82 -11.95 -16.83
C ALA A 345 2.52 -10.94 -15.72
N ALA A 346 2.16 -9.71 -16.08
CA ALA A 346 1.74 -8.69 -15.14
C ALA A 346 0.41 -9.04 -14.44
N ARG A 347 -0.41 -9.93 -14.99
CA ARG A 347 -1.61 -10.42 -14.29
C ARG A 347 -1.32 -11.39 -13.15
N GLN A 348 -0.05 -11.74 -12.92
CA GLN A 348 0.33 -12.51 -11.75
C GLN A 348 -0.07 -11.78 -10.46
N MET A 349 -0.69 -12.55 -9.56
CA MET A 349 -1.20 -12.04 -8.28
C MET A 349 -0.10 -12.16 -7.22
N PRO A 350 0.38 -11.04 -6.65
CA PRO A 350 1.36 -11.08 -5.57
C PRO A 350 0.82 -11.86 -4.36
N ARG A 351 -0.46 -11.60 -4.03
CA ARG A 351 -1.18 -12.23 -2.92
C ARG A 351 -2.57 -12.69 -3.35
N ILE A 352 -2.82 -13.98 -3.16
CA ILE A 352 -4.01 -14.67 -3.65
C ILE A 352 -5.32 -14.15 -3.01
N ASN A 353 -5.24 -13.70 -1.75
CA ASN A 353 -6.34 -13.13 -0.98
C ASN A 353 -6.56 -11.62 -1.24
N ARG A 354 -5.72 -11.01 -2.08
CA ARG A 354 -5.79 -9.60 -2.49
C ARG A 354 -5.78 -9.47 -4.01
N ALA A 355 -6.21 -10.53 -4.70
CA ALA A 355 -6.32 -10.53 -6.14
C ALA A 355 -7.37 -9.51 -6.61
N LEU A 356 -6.96 -8.66 -7.52
CA LEU A 356 -7.84 -7.73 -8.22
C LEU A 356 -8.74 -8.52 -9.19
N PRO A 357 -10.02 -8.13 -9.37
CA PRO A 357 -10.87 -8.72 -10.41
C PRO A 357 -10.21 -8.74 -11.79
N GLU A 358 -9.46 -7.70 -12.12
CA GLU A 358 -8.72 -7.54 -13.37
C GLU A 358 -7.56 -8.56 -13.51
N GLN A 359 -7.07 -9.13 -12.41
CA GLN A 359 -6.11 -10.24 -12.40
C GLN A 359 -6.78 -11.60 -12.59
N ILE A 360 -8.08 -11.73 -12.32
CA ILE A 360 -8.78 -13.01 -12.20
C ILE A 360 -9.44 -13.36 -13.56
N HIS A 361 -8.69 -14.09 -14.38
CA HIS A 361 -9.13 -14.90 -15.53
C HIS A 361 -9.20 -14.25 -16.92
N GLU A 362 -8.76 -15.00 -17.95
CA GLU A 362 -8.73 -14.60 -19.37
C GLU A 362 -10.13 -14.38 -19.98
N GLU A 363 -11.19 -14.88 -19.36
CA GLU A 363 -12.58 -14.68 -19.82
C GLU A 363 -13.05 -13.22 -19.76
N TRP A 364 -12.32 -12.38 -19.02
CA TRP A 364 -12.52 -10.94 -19.01
C TRP A 364 -11.75 -10.24 -20.16
N ASP A 365 -10.99 -10.98 -20.97
CA ASP A 365 -10.36 -10.46 -22.18
C ASP A 365 -11.38 -10.52 -23.33
N THR A 366 -11.73 -9.37 -23.90
CA THR A 366 -12.68 -9.27 -25.04
C THR A 366 -12.06 -9.67 -26.38
N PHE A 367 -10.84 -10.22 -26.39
CA PHE A 367 -10.07 -10.56 -27.58
C PHE A 367 -9.61 -12.02 -27.59
N GLU A 368 -9.42 -12.58 -28.79
CA GLU A 368 -8.94 -13.95 -28.95
C GLU A 368 -7.45 -14.07 -28.59
N SER A 369 -7.09 -14.94 -27.63
CA SER A 369 -5.70 -15.17 -27.20
C SER A 369 -4.73 -15.58 -28.31
N ARG A 370 -5.24 -16.15 -29.42
CA ARG A 370 -4.46 -16.53 -30.61
C ARG A 370 -4.15 -15.35 -31.54
N LYS A 371 -4.82 -14.21 -31.37
CA LYS A 371 -4.61 -12.97 -32.11
C LYS A 371 -4.56 -11.80 -31.12
N PRO A 372 -3.49 -11.71 -30.31
CA PRO A 372 -3.39 -10.69 -29.30
C PRO A 372 -3.42 -9.28 -29.91
N PRO A 373 -4.05 -8.31 -29.24
CA PRO A 373 -4.08 -6.94 -29.69
C PRO A 373 -2.70 -6.28 -29.55
N LYS A 374 -2.51 -5.14 -30.23
CA LYS A 374 -1.27 -4.35 -30.16
C LYS A 374 -1.09 -3.78 -28.74
N ALA A 375 0.15 -3.48 -28.34
CA ALA A 375 0.47 -2.90 -27.02
C ALA A 375 -0.39 -1.67 -26.67
N SER A 376 -0.66 -0.81 -27.66
CA SER A 376 -1.52 0.37 -27.54
C SER A 376 -2.95 0.09 -27.11
N PHE A 377 -3.42 -1.16 -27.18
CA PHE A 377 -4.74 -1.58 -26.72
C PHE A 377 -4.82 -1.73 -25.19
N PHE A 378 -3.70 -2.06 -24.56
CA PHE A 378 -3.61 -2.18 -23.10
C PHE A 378 -3.30 -0.83 -22.45
N SER A 379 -2.60 0.06 -23.17
CA SER A 379 -2.18 1.36 -22.69
C SER A 379 -3.05 2.51 -23.18
N GLY A 380 -3.71 3.21 -22.27
CA GLY A 380 -4.25 4.51 -22.61
C GLY A 380 -4.28 5.44 -21.40
N ASN A 381 -4.37 6.74 -21.66
CA ASN A 381 -4.08 7.80 -20.70
C ASN A 381 -5.31 8.48 -20.06
N SER A 382 -6.54 8.06 -20.38
CA SER A 382 -7.77 8.62 -19.79
C SER A 382 -8.95 7.64 -19.75
N ALA A 383 -9.70 7.63 -18.64
CA ALA A 383 -10.89 6.82 -18.43
C ALA A 383 -12.05 7.12 -19.41
N THR A 384 -11.93 8.17 -20.23
CA THR A 384 -12.98 8.63 -21.16
C THR A 384 -12.87 8.08 -22.58
N ASP A 385 -11.87 7.26 -22.90
CA ASP A 385 -11.80 6.61 -24.22
C ASP A 385 -12.87 5.52 -24.35
N ILE A 386 -13.94 5.84 -25.08
CA ILE A 386 -15.09 4.97 -25.37
C ILE A 386 -14.70 3.67 -26.09
N ASP A 387 -13.54 3.64 -26.76
CA ASP A 387 -13.00 2.44 -27.42
C ASP A 387 -12.26 1.47 -26.47
N ARG A 388 -12.05 1.83 -25.18
CA ARG A 388 -11.44 0.94 -24.18
C ARG A 388 -12.46 -0.04 -23.63
N SER A 389 -12.90 -0.95 -24.48
CA SER A 389 -13.77 -2.04 -24.07
C SER A 389 -13.05 -3.00 -23.11
N VAL A 390 -13.28 -2.83 -21.81
CA VAL A 390 -13.49 -3.90 -20.82
C VAL A 390 -12.52 -5.08 -20.92
N VAL A 391 -11.22 -4.85 -20.70
CA VAL A 391 -10.21 -5.92 -20.76
C VAL A 391 -9.62 -6.20 -19.38
N ALA A 392 -9.55 -7.48 -19.04
CA ALA A 392 -8.93 -7.99 -17.83
C ALA A 392 -7.47 -7.59 -17.74
N GLY A 393 -7.10 -6.80 -16.75
CA GLY A 393 -5.75 -6.30 -16.53
C GLY A 393 -5.61 -4.80 -16.83
N SER A 394 -6.66 -4.11 -17.23
CA SER A 394 -6.66 -2.64 -17.16
C SER A 394 -6.53 -2.21 -15.69
N TYR A 395 -5.35 -1.71 -15.32
CA TYR A 395 -5.07 -1.28 -13.96
C TYR A 395 -5.07 0.24 -13.86
N GLY A 396 -5.50 0.75 -12.71
CA GLY A 396 -5.43 2.17 -12.39
C GLY A 396 -5.79 2.41 -10.94
N SER A 397 -5.95 3.67 -10.53
CA SER A 397 -6.17 4.01 -9.11
C SER A 397 -7.39 3.31 -8.49
N TRP A 398 -8.39 2.92 -9.28
CA TRP A 398 -9.52 2.11 -8.81
C TRP A 398 -9.12 0.74 -8.25
N CYS A 399 -8.02 0.16 -8.73
CA CYS A 399 -7.47 -1.07 -8.17
C CYS A 399 -7.05 -0.87 -6.71
N ASN A 400 -6.43 0.27 -6.38
CA ASN A 400 -6.07 0.59 -5.00
C ASN A 400 -7.33 0.76 -4.12
N ILE A 401 -8.42 1.34 -4.66
CA ILE A 401 -9.72 1.45 -3.98
C ILE A 401 -10.28 0.05 -3.64
N TYR A 402 -10.23 -0.88 -4.59
CA TYR A 402 -10.65 -2.26 -4.36
C TYR A 402 -9.84 -2.94 -3.25
N LEU A 403 -8.51 -2.75 -3.25
CA LEU A 403 -7.62 -3.33 -2.25
C LEU A 403 -7.92 -2.80 -0.84
N ILE A 404 -8.09 -1.49 -0.67
CA ILE A 404 -8.44 -0.92 0.66
C ILE A 404 -9.83 -1.34 1.13
N ALA A 405 -10.80 -1.49 0.22
CA ALA A 405 -12.13 -1.98 0.58
C ALA A 405 -12.08 -3.44 1.06
N SER A 406 -11.25 -4.26 0.41
CA SER A 406 -11.00 -5.65 0.83
C SER A 406 -10.32 -5.73 2.20
N LEU A 407 -9.43 -4.78 2.50
CA LEU A 407 -8.78 -4.66 3.82
C LEU A 407 -9.79 -4.33 4.91
N VAL A 408 -10.57 -3.25 4.76
CA VAL A 408 -11.55 -2.84 5.77
C VAL A 408 -12.64 -3.89 5.97
N SER A 409 -13.07 -4.57 4.91
CA SER A 409 -13.99 -5.71 5.01
C SER A 409 -13.43 -6.81 5.93
N SER A 410 -12.13 -7.12 5.80
CA SER A 410 -11.45 -8.09 6.66
C SER A 410 -11.42 -7.63 8.13
N SER A 411 -11.25 -6.33 8.38
CA SER A 411 -11.28 -5.72 9.73
C SER A 411 -12.67 -5.66 10.36
N CYS A 412 -13.72 -5.45 9.57
CA CYS A 412 -15.10 -5.37 10.05
C CYS A 412 -15.69 -6.74 10.39
N ILE A 413 -15.37 -7.75 9.57
CA ILE A 413 -15.96 -9.09 9.71
C ILE A 413 -15.24 -9.87 10.83
N GLY A 414 -14.02 -9.47 11.19
CA GLY A 414 -13.15 -10.24 12.06
C GLY A 414 -12.79 -11.52 11.34
N SER A 415 -11.60 -11.60 10.73
CA SER A 415 -11.18 -12.82 10.05
C SER A 415 -11.20 -14.00 11.02
N SER A 416 -12.26 -14.80 10.95
CA SER A 416 -12.30 -16.20 11.36
C SER A 416 -11.44 -17.00 10.38
N GLN A 417 -10.14 -16.76 10.43
CA GLN A 417 -9.12 -17.67 9.90
C GLN A 417 -8.05 -17.81 10.98
N ALA A 418 -8.47 -18.43 12.09
CA ALA A 418 -7.60 -19.21 12.93
C ALA A 418 -8.09 -20.65 12.80
N ASP A 419 -7.48 -21.39 11.89
CA ASP A 419 -7.14 -22.82 12.01
C ASP A 419 -5.98 -23.14 11.06
#